data_AF-A0A1V8ULZ5-F1
#
_entry.id   AF-A0A1V8ULZ5-F1
#
_cell.length_a   1.000
_cell.length_b   1.000
_cell.length_c   1.000
_cell.angle_alpha   90.00
_cell.angle_beta   90.00
_cell.angle_gamma   90.00
#
_symmetry.space_group_name_H-M   'P 1'
#
loop_
_entity.id
_entity.type
_entity.pdbx_description
1 polymer ?
#
loop_
_entity_poly.entity_id
_entity_poly.type
_entity_poly.pdbx_seq_one_letter_code
_entity_poly.pdbx_strand_id
1 'polypeptide(L)'
;MNFWEDVVNSETLPTDEAEKLRYNTAHLTGPALVQEYHVMVQEGLAYSCLSTGIALVLLHVPEEDPHTLYYYLCVPNMDVQSDGEDYTWQPVTAVARLLCLSLMSCATSLRSNAWRNMVKDSVKTWETDFEYIRSQVPD
;
A
#
# COMPACT_ATOMS: atom_id res chain seq x y z
N MET A 1 1.06 12.48 -0.47
CA MET A 1 1.61 12.43 0.90
C MET A 1 3.09 12.12 0.75
N ASN A 2 3.97 12.90 1.36
CA ASN A 2 5.39 12.56 1.43
C ASN A 2 5.55 11.58 2.59
N PHE A 3 5.49 10.27 2.30
CA PHE A 3 5.43 9.24 3.34
C PHE A 3 6.59 9.33 4.36
N TRP A 4 7.79 9.66 3.90
CA TRP A 4 8.94 9.78 4.78
C TRP A 4 8.79 10.94 5.77
N GLU A 5 8.45 12.12 5.27
CA GLU A 5 8.31 13.32 6.11
C GLU A 5 7.07 13.26 7.00
N ASP A 6 5.95 12.82 6.43
CA ASP A 6 4.64 12.89 7.08
C ASP A 6 4.42 11.75 8.09
N VAL A 7 5.05 10.59 7.90
CA VAL A 7 4.84 9.40 8.75
C VAL A 7 6.12 8.98 9.45
N VAL A 8 7.20 8.70 8.71
CA VAL A 8 8.41 8.10 9.28
C VAL A 8 9.19 9.07 10.16
N ASN A 9 9.34 10.32 9.71
CA ASN A 9 10.11 11.36 10.39
C ASN A 9 9.21 12.41 11.06
N SER A 10 8.01 12.01 11.48
CA SER A 10 7.08 12.89 12.18
C SER A 10 7.58 13.13 13.62
N GLU A 11 8.08 14.34 13.91
CA GLU A 11 8.60 14.70 15.24
C GLU A 11 7.49 15.03 16.26
N THR A 12 6.27 15.27 15.79
CA THR A 12 5.18 15.79 16.61
C THR A 12 4.13 14.72 16.90
N LEU A 13 4.01 14.32 18.17
CA LEU A 13 2.90 13.53 18.65
C LEU A 13 1.62 14.39 18.69
N PRO A 14 0.57 14.05 17.92
CA PRO A 14 -0.66 14.83 17.94
C PRO A 14 -1.34 14.73 19.31
N THR A 15 -1.90 15.85 19.75
CA THR A 15 -2.62 15.94 21.04
C THR A 15 -4.13 15.78 20.85
N ASP A 16 -4.64 16.13 19.67
CA ASP A 16 -6.03 15.92 19.28
C ASP A 16 -6.33 14.43 19.04
N GLU A 17 -7.51 13.98 19.45
CA GLU A 17 -7.89 12.57 19.41
C GLU A 17 -8.00 12.03 17.97
N ALA A 18 -8.58 12.82 17.05
CA ALA A 18 -8.73 12.42 15.66
C ALA A 18 -7.38 12.42 14.93
N GLU A 19 -6.52 13.41 15.20
CA GLU A 19 -5.16 13.42 14.65
C GLU A 19 -4.32 12.27 15.19
N LYS A 20 -4.44 11.94 16.48
CA LYS A 20 -3.76 10.81 17.10
C LYS A 20 -4.21 9.48 16.51
N LEU A 21 -5.51 9.32 16.23
CA LEU A 21 -6.03 8.14 15.55
C LEU A 21 -5.43 7.99 14.14
N ARG A 22 -5.35 9.09 13.37
CA ARG A 22 -4.72 9.10 12.05
C ARG A 22 -3.23 8.75 12.13
N TYR A 23 -2.51 9.33 13.09
CA TYR A 23 -1.10 9.06 13.33
C TYR A 23 -0.85 7.58 13.63
N ASN A 24 -1.63 7.01 14.55
CA ASN A 24 -1.53 5.59 14.92
C ASN A 24 -1.85 4.68 13.72
N THR A 25 -2.91 5.01 12.97
CA THR A 25 -3.31 4.23 11.79
C THR A 25 -2.21 4.26 10.72
N ALA A 26 -1.59 5.41 10.48
CA ALA A 26 -0.46 5.54 9.55
C ALA A 26 0.76 4.75 10.02
N HIS A 27 1.08 4.77 11.31
CA HIS A 27 2.19 4.00 11.89
C HIS A 27 1.95 2.48 11.91
N LEU A 28 0.69 2.03 11.86
CA LEU A 28 0.34 0.61 11.75
C LEU A 28 0.32 0.11 10.32
N THR A 29 -0.26 0.90 9.42
CA THR A 29 -0.44 0.51 8.00
C THR A 29 0.82 0.77 7.17
N GLY A 30 1.58 1.80 7.53
CA GLY A 30 2.80 2.21 6.86
C GLY A 30 3.83 1.10 6.70
N PRO A 31 4.23 0.40 7.78
CA PRO A 31 5.24 -0.66 7.67
C PRO A 31 4.81 -1.80 6.73
N ALA A 32 3.52 -2.15 6.70
CA ALA A 32 3.00 -3.15 5.78
C ALA A 32 3.14 -2.70 4.32
N LEU A 33 2.84 -1.43 4.01
CA LEU A 33 3.01 -0.85 2.68
C LEU A 33 4.48 -0.78 2.26
N VAL A 34 5.37 -0.36 3.18
CA VAL A 34 6.82 -0.27 2.91
C VAL A 34 7.42 -1.66 2.69
N GLN A 35 6.99 -2.66 3.46
CA GLN A 35 7.44 -4.03 3.27
C GLN A 35 6.98 -4.60 1.91
N GLU A 36 5.73 -4.34 1.53
CA GLU A 36 5.23 -4.80 0.22
C GLU A 36 5.94 -4.08 -0.93
N TYR A 37 6.14 -2.75 -0.82
CA TYR A 37 6.95 -1.99 -1.77
C TYR A 37 8.37 -2.55 -1.92
N HIS A 38 9.00 -2.94 -0.79
CA HIS A 38 10.31 -3.55 -0.81
C HIS A 38 10.32 -4.85 -1.64
N VAL A 39 9.32 -5.73 -1.46
CA VAL A 39 9.17 -6.95 -2.26
C VAL A 39 8.95 -6.61 -3.73
N MET A 40 8.08 -5.64 -4.04
CA MET A 40 7.85 -5.19 -5.41
C MET A 40 9.15 -4.74 -6.10
N VAL A 41 10.00 -3.98 -5.40
CA VAL A 41 11.29 -3.55 -5.94
C VAL A 41 12.28 -4.72 -6.07
N GLN A 42 12.33 -5.62 -5.07
CA GLN A 42 13.23 -6.79 -5.12
C GLN A 42 12.91 -7.72 -6.28
N GLU A 43 11.62 -7.99 -6.51
CA GLU A 43 11.13 -8.91 -7.53
C GLU A 43 10.84 -8.22 -8.88
N GLY A 44 10.93 -6.90 -8.93
CA GLY A 44 10.69 -6.10 -10.13
C GLY A 44 9.23 -6.13 -10.57
N LEU A 45 8.30 -6.11 -9.61
CA LEU A 45 6.86 -6.13 -9.84
C LEU A 45 6.34 -4.70 -10.02
N ALA A 46 5.51 -4.49 -11.03
CA ALA A 46 4.78 -3.22 -11.21
C ALA A 46 3.52 -3.16 -10.34
N TYR A 47 2.89 -4.30 -10.06
CA TYR A 47 1.64 -4.41 -9.34
C TYR A 47 1.75 -5.42 -8.20
N SER A 48 1.08 -5.13 -7.09
CA SER A 48 0.88 -6.08 -5.99
C SER A 48 -0.41 -5.75 -5.23
N CYS A 49 -0.72 -6.51 -4.18
CA CYS A 49 -1.79 -6.17 -3.26
C CYS A 49 -1.51 -6.60 -1.83
N LEU A 50 -2.04 -5.84 -0.88
CA LEU A 50 -2.18 -6.25 0.51
C LEU A 50 -3.63 -6.63 0.80
N SER A 51 -3.83 -7.63 1.65
CA SER A 51 -5.14 -8.06 2.11
C SER A 51 -5.19 -8.13 3.62
N THR A 52 -6.24 -7.58 4.21
CA THR A 52 -6.55 -7.75 5.64
C THR A 52 -7.64 -8.80 5.87
N GLY A 53 -8.10 -9.48 4.81
CA GLY A 53 -9.29 -10.33 4.83
C GLY A 53 -10.61 -9.56 4.80
N ILE A 54 -10.60 -8.28 5.19
CA ILE A 54 -11.76 -7.37 5.11
C ILE A 54 -11.62 -6.43 3.92
N ALA A 55 -10.42 -5.87 3.74
CA ALA A 55 -10.10 -4.93 2.69
C ALA A 55 -8.96 -5.46 1.81
N LEU A 56 -8.93 -4.98 0.57
CA LEU A 56 -7.82 -5.14 -0.35
C LEU A 56 -7.20 -3.77 -0.61
N VAL A 57 -5.88 -3.69 -0.60
CA VAL A 57 -5.13 -2.52 -1.04
C VAL A 57 -4.39 -2.92 -2.31
N LEU A 58 -4.85 -2.43 -3.45
CA LEU A 58 -4.20 -2.68 -4.74
C LEU A 58 -3.06 -1.68 -4.90
N LEU A 59 -1.88 -2.16 -5.30
CA LEU A 59 -0.66 -1.37 -5.33
C LEU A 59 -0.09 -1.29 -6.74
N HIS A 60 0.52 -0.15 -7.07
CA HIS A 60 1.21 0.06 -8.33
C HIS A 60 2.45 0.94 -8.15
N VAL A 61 3.58 0.48 -8.70
CA VAL A 61 4.84 1.24 -8.81
C VAL A 61 5.12 1.53 -10.28
N PRO A 62 5.02 2.80 -10.73
CA PRO A 62 5.35 3.19 -12.09
C PRO A 62 6.84 2.95 -12.39
N GLU A 63 7.17 2.68 -13.65
CA GLU A 63 8.56 2.54 -14.07
C GLU A 63 9.34 3.85 -13.98
N GLU A 64 8.71 4.93 -14.46
CA GLU A 64 9.30 6.26 -14.62
C GLU A 64 9.44 7.00 -13.28
N ASP A 65 8.61 6.64 -12.30
CA ASP A 65 8.63 7.21 -10.95
C ASP A 65 8.55 6.09 -9.89
N PRO A 66 9.67 5.37 -9.67
CA PRO A 66 9.70 4.25 -8.75
C PRO A 66 9.61 4.67 -7.29
N HIS A 67 9.75 5.96 -6.97
CA HIS A 67 9.68 6.51 -5.61
C HIS A 67 8.24 6.71 -5.13
N THR A 68 7.26 6.60 -6.04
CA THR A 68 5.85 6.74 -5.73
C THR A 68 5.14 5.39 -5.75
N LEU A 69 4.53 5.04 -4.61
CA LEU A 69 3.62 3.91 -4.50
C LEU A 69 2.18 4.41 -4.63
N TYR A 70 1.52 4.06 -5.74
CA TYR A 70 0.09 4.26 -5.88
C TYR A 70 -0.67 3.15 -5.17
N TYR A 71 -1.78 3.50 -4.54
CA TYR A 71 -2.66 2.55 -3.90
C TYR A 71 -4.13 2.81 -4.21
N TYR A 72 -4.93 1.76 -4.17
CA TYR A 72 -6.39 1.84 -4.23
C TYR A 72 -6.99 0.92 -3.15
N LEU A 73 -7.70 1.52 -2.18
CA LEU A 73 -8.36 0.78 -1.09
C LEU A 73 -9.73 0.30 -1.55
N CYS A 74 -9.97 -0.99 -1.35
CA CYS A 74 -11.19 -1.70 -1.69
C CYS A 74 -11.76 -2.32 -0.42
N VAL A 75 -13.07 -2.17 -0.19
CA VAL A 75 -13.79 -2.91 0.86
C VAL A 75 -14.93 -3.67 0.19
N PRO A 76 -14.66 -4.86 -0.37
CA PRO A 76 -15.60 -5.54 -1.28
C PRO A 76 -17.02 -5.70 -0.72
N ASN A 77 -17.16 -6.00 0.58
CA ASN A 77 -18.47 -6.16 1.20
C ASN A 77 -19.28 -4.85 1.29
N MET A 78 -18.61 -3.70 1.28
CA MET A 78 -19.24 -2.38 1.24
C MET A 78 -19.46 -1.94 -0.21
N ASP A 79 -18.45 -2.14 -1.06
CA ASP A 79 -18.45 -1.68 -2.45
C ASP A 79 -19.50 -2.39 -3.32
N VAL A 80 -19.93 -3.59 -2.93
CA VAL A 80 -21.03 -4.32 -3.59
C VAL A 80 -22.41 -3.75 -3.21
N GLN A 81 -22.54 -3.09 -2.06
CA GLN A 81 -23.82 -2.65 -1.48
C GLN A 81 -24.16 -1.19 -1.79
N SER A 82 -23.27 -0.43 -2.44
CA SER A 82 -23.44 1.00 -2.70
C SER A 82 -24.48 1.27 -3.80
N ASP A 83 -25.75 1.03 -3.50
CA ASP A 83 -26.96 0.88 -4.34
C ASP A 83 -27.36 2.01 -5.33
N GLY A 84 -26.44 2.74 -5.97
CA GLY A 84 -26.79 3.96 -6.75
C GLY A 84 -26.03 4.27 -8.03
N GLU A 85 -24.93 3.57 -8.35
CA GLU A 85 -24.19 3.82 -9.60
C GLU A 85 -24.26 2.60 -10.52
N ASP A 86 -24.21 2.83 -11.83
CA ASP A 86 -24.35 1.82 -12.87
C ASP A 86 -23.14 0.83 -12.82
N TYR A 87 -23.17 -0.12 -11.88
CA TYR A 87 -22.13 -1.13 -11.61
C TYR A 87 -21.90 -2.12 -12.74
N THR A 88 -22.62 -1.98 -13.85
CA THR A 88 -22.66 -2.92 -14.96
C THR A 88 -21.26 -3.21 -15.54
N TRP A 89 -20.26 -2.37 -15.23
CA TRP A 89 -18.89 -2.49 -15.76
C TRP A 89 -17.75 -2.42 -14.73
N GLN A 90 -18.02 -2.26 -13.42
CA GLN A 90 -16.94 -2.12 -12.43
C GLN A 90 -16.68 -3.43 -11.65
N PRO A 91 -15.42 -3.89 -11.55
CA PRO A 91 -15.07 -5.03 -10.70
C PRO A 91 -15.13 -4.61 -9.22
N VAL A 92 -16.28 -4.80 -8.57
CA VAL A 92 -16.47 -4.44 -7.15
C VAL A 92 -16.20 -5.58 -6.18
N THR A 93 -16.27 -6.83 -6.64
CA THR A 93 -15.98 -8.00 -5.81
C THR A 93 -14.48 -8.21 -5.62
N ALA A 94 -14.10 -8.85 -4.50
CA ALA A 94 -12.70 -9.21 -4.24
C ALA A 94 -12.10 -10.04 -5.39
N VAL A 95 -12.86 -11.04 -5.86
CA VAL A 95 -12.44 -11.95 -6.95
C VAL A 95 -12.23 -11.18 -8.25
N ALA A 96 -13.16 -10.30 -8.62
CA ALA A 96 -13.05 -9.53 -9.87
C ALA A 96 -11.83 -8.61 -9.84
N ARG A 97 -11.57 -7.93 -8.72
CA ARG A 97 -10.42 -7.04 -8.57
C ARG A 97 -9.09 -7.77 -8.58
N LEU A 98 -8.98 -8.88 -7.86
CA LEU A 98 -7.78 -9.72 -7.88
C LEU A 98 -7.52 -10.32 -9.27
N LEU A 99 -8.57 -10.71 -9.99
CA LEU A 99 -8.45 -11.16 -11.37
C LEU A 99 -7.92 -10.05 -12.28
N CYS A 100 -8.50 -8.84 -12.21
CA CYS A 100 -8.02 -7.69 -12.98
C CYS A 100 -6.55 -7.38 -12.67
N LEU A 101 -6.18 -7.34 -11.38
CA LEU A 101 -4.80 -7.12 -10.96
C LEU A 101 -3.86 -8.20 -11.52
N SER A 102 -4.25 -9.48 -11.42
CA SER A 102 -3.46 -10.60 -11.95
C SER A 102 -3.25 -10.49 -13.45
N LEU A 103 -4.28 -10.11 -14.21
CA LEU A 103 -4.17 -9.91 -15.65
C LEU A 103 -3.23 -8.75 -15.99
N MET A 104 -3.31 -7.63 -15.27
CA MET A 104 -2.38 -6.50 -15.43
C MET A 104 -0.94 -6.89 -15.09
N SER A 105 -0.73 -7.65 -14.01
CA SER A 105 0.58 -8.18 -13.62
C SER A 105 1.16 -9.10 -14.69
N CYS A 106 0.36 -10.04 -15.22
CA CYS A 106 0.79 -10.96 -16.28
C CYS A 106 1.10 -10.24 -17.61
N ALA A 107 0.39 -9.15 -17.90
CA ALA A 107 0.63 -8.34 -19.09
C ALA A 107 1.87 -7.44 -18.97
N THR A 108 2.42 -7.30 -17.76
CA THR A 108 3.56 -6.41 -17.48
C THR A 108 4.84 -7.22 -17.32
N SER A 109 5.88 -6.86 -18.07
CA SER A 109 7.19 -7.47 -17.91
C SER A 109 7.81 -7.10 -16.56
N LEU A 110 8.51 -8.04 -15.93
CA LEU A 110 9.29 -7.75 -14.74
C LEU A 110 10.36 -6.68 -15.03
N ARG A 111 10.58 -5.79 -14.06
CA ARG A 111 11.61 -4.75 -14.14
C ARG A 111 13.00 -5.37 -14.15
N SER A 112 13.90 -4.76 -14.91
CA SER A 112 15.29 -5.21 -15.07
C SER A 112 16.09 -5.12 -13.77
N ASN A 113 17.16 -5.90 -13.64
CA ASN A 113 18.05 -5.82 -12.48
C ASN A 113 18.69 -4.42 -12.31
N ALA A 114 18.94 -3.72 -13.43
CA ALA A 114 19.47 -2.36 -13.40
C ALA A 114 18.47 -1.39 -12.72
N TRP A 115 17.19 -1.49 -13.08
CA TRP A 115 16.12 -0.72 -12.42
C TRP A 115 16.04 -1.06 -10.94
N ARG A 116 16.05 -2.35 -10.58
CA ARG A 116 15.92 -2.80 -9.18
C ARG A 116 17.06 -2.26 -8.31
N ASN A 117 18.29 -2.32 -8.80
CA ASN A 117 19.47 -1.82 -8.06
C ASN A 117 19.43 -0.29 -7.94
N MET A 118 19.11 0.42 -9.02
CA MET A 118 18.97 1.88 -9.00
C MET A 118 17.94 2.33 -7.95
N VAL A 119 16.78 1.67 -7.89
CA VAL A 119 15.74 2.01 -6.91
C VAL A 119 16.23 1.71 -5.49
N LYS A 120 16.77 0.51 -5.24
CA LYS A 120 17.31 0.12 -3.92
C LYS A 120 18.35 1.10 -3.39
N ASP A 121 19.24 1.58 -4.24
CA ASP A 121 20.31 2.52 -3.86
C ASP A 121 19.78 3.94 -3.59
N SER A 122 18.60 4.28 -4.10
CA SER A 122 18.01 5.62 -4.00
C SER A 122 16.97 5.78 -2.90
N VAL A 123 16.34 4.70 -2.44
CA VAL A 123 15.26 4.74 -1.44
C VAL A 123 15.81 4.69 -0.02
N LYS A 124 15.11 5.34 0.90
CA LYS A 124 15.45 5.31 2.33
C LYS A 124 14.94 4.01 2.95
N THR A 125 15.72 3.46 3.87
CA THR A 125 15.30 2.31 4.69
C THR A 125 14.55 2.80 5.92
N TRP A 126 13.39 2.21 6.20
CA TRP A 126 12.69 2.41 7.46
C TRP A 126 12.90 1.20 8.35
N GLU A 127 13.70 1.37 9.39
CA GLU A 127 13.84 0.36 10.44
C GLU A 127 12.62 0.44 11.37
N THR A 128 11.88 -0.65 11.47
CA THR A 128 10.69 -0.75 12.31
C THR A 128 10.83 -1.94 13.26
N ASP A 129 10.42 -1.72 14.52
CA ASP A 129 10.20 -2.79 15.48
C ASP A 129 8.69 -3.06 15.56
N PHE A 130 8.26 -4.16 14.93
CA PHE A 130 6.84 -4.55 14.89
C PHE A 130 6.28 -4.87 16.29
N GLU A 131 7.11 -5.36 17.22
CA GLU A 131 6.67 -5.63 18.59
C GLU A 131 6.43 -4.34 19.35
N TYR A 132 7.30 -3.35 19.15
CA TYR A 132 7.09 -2.01 19.67
C TYR A 132 5.80 -1.38 19.10
N ILE A 133 5.61 -1.42 17.77
CA ILE A 133 4.40 -0.86 17.13
C ILE A 133 3.14 -1.54 17.66
N ARG A 134 3.14 -2.87 17.80
CA ARG A 134 2.01 -3.62 18.36
C ARG A 134 1.69 -3.21 19.81
N SER A 135 2.71 -2.94 20.62
CA SER A 135 2.51 -2.49 22.02
C SER A 135 1.82 -1.12 22.16
N GLN A 136 1.83 -0.31 21.09
CA GLN A 136 1.21 1.02 21.08
C GLN A 136 -0.26 0.99 20.65
N VAL A 137 -0.78 -0.17 20.22
CA VAL A 137 -2.19 -0.34 19.86
C VAL A 137 -3.00 -0.62 21.13
N PRO A 138 -3.98 0.22 21.51
CA PRO A 138 -4.85 -0.06 22.65
C PRO A 138 -5.67 -1.34 22.44
N ASP A 139 -5.93 -2.08 23.51
CA ASP A 139 -6.87 -3.22 23.53
C ASP A 139 -8.31 -2.81 23.16
#